data_AF-A0A7C1N910-F1
#
_entry.id   AF-A0A7C1N910-F1
#
_cell.length_a   1.000
_cell.length_b   1.000
_cell.length_c   1.000
_cell.angle_alpha   90.00
_cell.angle_beta   90.00
_cell.angle_gamma   90.00
#
_symmetry.space_group_name_H-M   'P 1'
#
loop_
_entity.id
_entity.type
_entity.pdbx_description
1 polymer ?
#
loop_
_entity_poly.entity_id
_entity_poly.type
_entity_poly.pdbx_seq_one_letter_code
_entity_poly.pdbx_strand_id
1 'polypeptide(L)' 'MAINGKRFTSPSAAAVSITGNSVNGWIFWECKMPGLNSWKTIKNLRNQ' A
#
# COMPACT_ATOMS: atom_id res chain seq x y z
N MET A 1 3.09 6.85 -4.18
CA MET A 1 1.70 6.69 -3.69
C MET A 1 1.20 8.03 -3.18
N ALA A 2 -0.05 8.41 -3.45
CA ALA A 2 -0.64 9.63 -2.90
C ALA A 2 -1.73 9.25 -1.89
N ILE A 3 -1.62 9.76 -0.66
CA ILE A 3 -2.57 9.51 0.43
C ILE A 3 -2.96 10.86 0.98
N ASN A 4 -4.25 11.16 0.99
CA ASN A 4 -4.79 12.39 1.58
C ASN A 4 -4.07 13.66 1.07
N GLY A 5 -3.74 13.71 -0.23
CA GLY A 5 -3.01 14.82 -0.86
C GLY A 5 -1.49 14.84 -0.61
N LYS A 6 -0.95 13.99 0.28
CA LYS A 6 0.49 13.84 0.50
C LYS A 6 1.07 12.75 -0.40
N ARG A 7 2.15 13.08 -1.11
CA ARG A 7 2.91 12.12 -1.93
C ARG A 7 3.96 11.45 -1.05
N PHE A 8 3.89 10.11 -0.99
CA PHE A 8 4.86 9.28 -0.28
C PHE A 8 5.68 8.47 -1.29
N THR A 9 6.98 8.42 -1.05
CA THR A 9 7.98 7.70 -1.85
C THR A 9 8.02 6.21 -1.52
N SER A 10 7.53 5.80 -0.35
CA SER A 10 7.55 4.40 0.11
C SER A 10 6.22 3.97 0.74
N PRO A 11 5.78 2.70 0.53
CA PRO A 11 4.52 2.19 1.08
C PRO A 11 4.53 2.15 2.61
N SER A 12 5.69 1.89 3.23
CA SER A 12 5.83 1.91 4.68
C SER A 12 5.66 3.32 5.24
N ALA A 13 6.32 4.33 4.66
CA ALA A 13 6.17 5.73 5.10
C ALA A 13 4.72 6.20 5.01
N ALA A 14 4.04 5.80 3.94
CA ALA A 14 2.62 5.98 3.73
C ALA A 14 1.76 5.35 4.85
N ALA A 15 2.05 4.09 5.20
CA ALA A 15 1.30 3.38 6.23
C ALA A 15 1.55 3.95 7.64
N VAL A 16 2.79 4.30 7.98
CA VAL A 16 3.13 4.95 9.26
C VAL A 16 2.41 6.29 9.40
N SER A 17 2.30 7.07 8.32
CA SER A 17 1.57 8.35 8.35
C SER A 17 0.07 8.19 8.66
N ILE A 18 -0.51 7.00 8.44
CA ILE A 18 -1.92 6.72 8.74
C ILE A 18 -2.06 6.10 10.13
N THR A 19 -1.22 5.11 10.44
CA THR A 19 -1.36 4.32 11.67
C THR A 19 -0.67 4.95 12.88
N GLY A 20 0.19 5.95 12.68
CA GLY A 20 1.05 6.52 13.72
C GLY A 20 2.11 5.56 14.25
N ASN A 21 2.19 4.34 13.72
CA ASN A 21 3.05 3.27 14.19
C ASN A 21 3.84 2.69 13.02
N SER A 22 5.06 2.21 13.29
CA SER A 22 5.85 1.51 12.27
C SER A 22 5.17 0.20 11.88
N VAL A 23 4.52 0.19 10.71
CA VAL A 23 3.84 -0.99 10.16
C VAL A 23 4.45 -1.36 8.82
N ASN A 24 4.36 -2.64 8.45
CA ASN A 24 4.86 -3.13 7.18
C ASN A 24 3.94 -2.65 6.04
N GLY A 25 4.35 -1.59 5.34
CA GLY A 25 3.55 -0.99 4.28
C GLY A 25 3.20 -1.94 3.13
N TRP A 26 3.97 -3.00 2.90
CA TRP A 26 3.70 -3.93 1.82
C TRP A 26 2.46 -4.81 2.05
N ILE A 27 2.11 -5.09 3.30
CA ILE A 27 0.87 -5.81 3.64
C ILE A 27 -0.30 -4.88 3.91
N PHE A 28 -0.01 -3.61 4.22
CA PHE A 28 -1.02 -2.62 4.57
C PHE A 28 -1.80 -2.14 3.34
N TRP A 29 -1.17 -2.17 2.17
CA TRP A 29 -1.78 -1.71 0.93
C TRP A 29 -2.31 -2.87 0.10
N GLU A 30 -3.54 -2.70 -0.37
CA GLU A 30 -4.16 -3.57 -1.36
C GLU A 30 -4.39 -2.78 -2.64
N CYS A 31 -4.25 -3.45 -3.79
CA CYS A 31 -4.62 -2.89 -5.07
C CYS A 31 -5.73 -3.72 -5.70
N LYS A 32 -6.64 -3.03 -6.37
CA LYS A 32 -7.61 -3.66 -7.27
C LYS A 32 -7.04 -3.60 -8.68
N MET A 33 -6.70 -4.75 -9.24
CA MET A 33 -6.23 -4.82 -10.62
C MET A 33 -7.42 -4.70 -11.58
N PRO A 34 -7.25 -4.01 -12.72
CA PRO A 34 -8.27 -3.98 -13.76
C PRO A 34 -8.57 -5.40 -14.24
N GLY A 35 -9.83 -5.82 -14.15
CA GLY A 35 -10.28 -7.17 -14.50
C GLY A 35 -10.33 -8.18 -13.34
N LEU A 36 -9.77 -7.85 -12.17
CA LEU A 36 -9.94 -8.66 -10.96
C LEU A 36 -10.98 -8.01 -10.03
N ASN A 37 -11.97 -8.81 -9.63
CA ASN A 37 -13.02 -8.34 -8.71
C ASN A 37 -12.62 -8.45 -7.23
N SER A 38 -11.40 -8.90 -6.95
CA SER A 38 -10.81 -9.03 -5.63
C SER A 38 -9.64 -8.08 -5.44
N TRP A 39 -9.56 -7.50 -4.24
CA TRP A 39 -8.40 -6.74 -3.80
C TRP A 39 -7.25 -7.72 -3.57
N LYS A 40 -6.05 -7.35 -4.01
CA LYS A 40 -4.83 -8.12 -3.78
C LYS A 40 -3.81 -7.26 -3.06
N THR A 41 -3.25 -7.81 -1.99
CA THR A 41 -2.16 -7.18 -1.25
C THR A 41 -0.95 -6.93 -2.16
N ILE A 42 -0.38 -5.73 -2.12
CA ILE A 42 0.74 -5.36 -3.00
C ILE A 42 2.01 -6.18 -2.69
N LYS A 43 2.11 -6.78 -1.49
CA LYS A 43 3.18 -7.75 -1.14
C LYS A 43 3.31 -8.86 -2.17
N ASN A 44 2.19 -9.38 -2.68
CA ASN A 44 2.20 -10.47 -3.67
C ASN A 44 2.67 -10.01 -5.06
N LEU A 45 2.68 -8.70 -5.33
CA LEU A 45 3.09 -8.16 -6.63
C LEU A 45 4.59 -7.91 -6.72
N ARG A 46 5.26 -7.76 -5.59
CA ARG A 46 6.70 -7.47 -5.54
C ARG A 46 7.57 -8.65 -6.01
N ASN A 47 7.02 -9.87 -5.98
CA ASN A 47 7.73 -11.11 -6.20
C ASN A 47 7.34 -11.81 -7.52
N GLN A 48 6.70 -11.07 -8.44
CA GLN A 48 6.37 -11.51 -9.79
C GLN A 48 7.24 -10.80 -10.83
#